data_AF-A0A062BM32-F1
#
_entry.id   AF-A0A062BM32-F1
#
_cell.length_a   1.000
_cell.length_b   1.000
_cell.length_c   1.000
_cell.angle_alpha   90.00
_cell.angle_beta   90.00
_cell.angle_gamma   90.00
#
_symmetry.space_group_name_H-M   'P 1'
#
loop_
_entity.id
_entity.type
_entity.pdbx_description
1 polymer ?
#
loop_
_entity_poly.entity_id
_entity_poly.type
_entity_poly.pdbx_seq_one_letter_code
_entity_poly.pdbx_strand_id
1 'polypeptide(L)'
;MFKEDISKFPMADTVLKALETNKAEERINDGDNLYFVIKRDGKKRWEFRYKKPSTGKWTFIGLGSYPQVSGKLARQKAIEARNQLSDGFDPKEAKDQLKQDQIKKSNGEFSFQKLAEEYCASKTWTNDTRVRNEGALRNHVYPLMGSLDYRTIKKVEWLDLFKTVQKKLHPKTKKPIVEMGQRVCALCRDIYDLAEVTGRVDQNPVANIHKHLEKHVSVNMPHVSEKELPDLLVKVINYPTRQTAIGLQLALMLGTRPNEIRRAEWSEFDFEEKLWVIPAHKMKKRVEHTIPLSSQVIELLTELKAYSGSSPYLFRGRNSGKEPISNATLGNALKKMGYNGKQTPHGFRHIMSTALRERGFRREWVESALAHKLGGVEGVYNKALYLEQRRKMMQIWSDYLDALANGKPFEFDNFDMDRMTEYSWNDIGLEKNKFNAKQLRVLQSFIEAMAQDDDMSEEEAA
;
A
#
# COMPACT_ATOMS: atom_id res chain seq x y z
N MET A 1 -39.82 2.78 13.75
CA MET A 1 -40.53 3.33 14.92
C MET A 1 -39.89 4.67 15.23
N PHE A 2 -40.66 5.74 15.35
CA PHE A 2 -40.18 7.08 15.63
C PHE A 2 -40.53 7.50 17.06
N LYS A 3 -40.03 8.68 17.47
CA LYS A 3 -40.20 9.17 18.84
C LYS A 3 -41.67 9.30 19.24
N GLU A 4 -42.52 9.67 18.29
CA GLU A 4 -43.96 9.87 18.46
C GLU A 4 -44.70 8.56 18.79
N ASP A 5 -44.11 7.41 18.42
CA ASP A 5 -44.68 6.08 18.65
C ASP A 5 -44.40 5.54 20.06
N ILE A 6 -43.66 6.28 20.90
CA ILE A 6 -43.27 5.84 22.25
C ILE A 6 -44.38 6.15 23.25
N SER A 7 -44.98 5.11 23.82
CA SER A 7 -46.07 5.22 24.80
C SER A 7 -45.68 4.91 26.24
N LYS A 8 -44.47 4.38 26.48
CA LYS A 8 -44.01 3.96 27.81
C LYS A 8 -42.54 4.28 28.06
N PHE A 9 -42.26 4.76 29.25
CA PHE A 9 -40.92 4.94 29.81
C PHE A 9 -40.80 4.14 31.13
N PRO A 10 -39.61 3.63 31.47
CA PRO A 10 -38.41 3.63 30.64
C PRO A 10 -38.54 2.69 29.42
N MET A 11 -37.86 2.99 28.32
CA MET A 11 -38.04 2.28 27.04
C MET A 11 -37.53 0.83 27.13
N ALA A 12 -38.29 -0.12 26.59
CA ALA A 12 -37.84 -1.51 26.45
C ALA A 12 -36.73 -1.63 25.39
N ASP A 13 -35.86 -2.63 25.52
CA ASP A 13 -34.72 -2.80 24.59
C ASP A 13 -35.18 -3.07 23.14
N THR A 14 -36.35 -3.71 22.97
CA THR A 14 -37.02 -3.88 21.67
C THR A 14 -37.36 -2.55 21.00
N VAL A 15 -37.85 -1.57 21.79
CA VAL A 15 -38.13 -0.21 21.33
C VAL A 15 -36.84 0.52 20.99
N LEU A 16 -35.84 0.47 21.88
CA LEU A 16 -34.52 1.08 21.67
C LEU A 16 -33.85 0.60 20.38
N LYS A 17 -33.97 -0.69 20.07
CA LYS A 17 -33.47 -1.29 18.84
C LYS A 17 -34.21 -0.79 17.58
N ALA A 18 -35.53 -0.66 17.64
CA ALA A 18 -36.39 -0.27 16.50
C ALA A 18 -36.51 1.24 16.26
N LEU A 19 -36.00 2.07 17.18
CA LEU A 19 -36.12 3.53 17.09
C LEU A 19 -35.24 4.14 16.00
N GLU A 20 -35.80 5.05 15.22
CA GLU A 20 -35.13 5.77 14.13
C GLU A 20 -35.42 7.27 14.23
N THR A 21 -34.69 8.09 13.46
CA THR A 21 -34.95 9.52 13.38
C THR A 21 -34.64 10.07 12.00
N ASN A 22 -35.48 10.99 11.53
CA ASN A 22 -35.26 11.75 10.29
C ASN A 22 -34.50 13.06 10.55
N LYS A 23 -34.35 13.46 11.82
CA LYS A 23 -33.58 14.64 12.24
C LYS A 23 -32.09 14.31 12.28
N ALA A 24 -31.23 15.33 12.16
CA ALA A 24 -29.78 15.14 12.26
C ALA A 24 -29.38 14.43 13.55
N GLU A 25 -30.01 14.81 14.66
CA GLU A 25 -29.89 14.15 15.97
C GLU A 25 -31.18 14.37 16.76
N GLU A 26 -31.64 13.33 17.46
CA GLU A 26 -32.80 13.38 18.33
C GLU A 26 -32.46 12.80 19.70
N ARG A 27 -32.86 13.53 20.75
CA ARG A 27 -32.74 13.11 22.15
C ARG A 27 -34.11 12.75 22.70
N ILE A 28 -34.22 11.55 23.25
CA ILE A 28 -35.43 11.00 23.83
C ILE A 28 -35.14 10.76 25.31
N ASN A 29 -35.93 11.39 26.19
CA ASN A 29 -35.77 11.22 27.64
C ASN A 29 -36.26 9.82 28.04
N ASP A 30 -35.41 9.01 28.66
CA ASP A 30 -35.73 7.66 29.16
C ASP A 30 -36.13 7.64 30.65
N GLY A 31 -36.21 8.82 31.27
CA GLY A 31 -36.47 9.00 32.71
C GLY A 31 -35.22 9.48 33.45
N ASP A 32 -35.41 10.14 34.59
CA ASP A 32 -34.35 10.60 35.51
C ASP A 32 -33.16 11.30 34.84
N ASN A 33 -33.44 12.17 33.88
CA ASN A 33 -32.44 12.90 33.07
C ASN A 33 -31.49 11.99 32.25
N LEU A 34 -31.81 10.72 32.08
CA LEU A 34 -31.18 9.84 31.09
C LEU A 34 -31.83 10.07 29.73
N TYR A 35 -31.01 10.22 28.70
CA TYR A 35 -31.44 10.45 27.33
C TYR A 35 -30.86 9.39 26.41
N PHE A 36 -31.71 8.81 25.58
CA PHE A 36 -31.32 8.03 24.43
C PHE A 36 -31.17 8.94 23.23
N VAL A 37 -30.02 8.90 22.58
CA VAL A 37 -29.68 9.77 21.45
C VAL A 37 -29.53 8.95 20.19
N ILE A 38 -30.27 9.36 19.16
CA ILE A 38 -30.30 8.71 17.85
C ILE A 38 -29.85 9.72 16.81
N LYS A 39 -28.97 9.30 15.92
CA LYS A 39 -28.57 10.09 14.75
C LYS A 39 -29.23 9.53 13.50
N ARG A 40 -29.39 10.39 12.48
CA ARG A 40 -29.91 9.98 11.15
C ARG A 40 -29.14 8.82 10.51
N ASP A 41 -27.86 8.65 10.85
CA ASP A 41 -27.02 7.53 10.37
C ASP A 41 -27.25 6.20 11.13
N GLY A 42 -28.27 6.14 11.99
CA GLY A 42 -28.64 4.97 12.78
C GLY A 42 -27.79 4.74 14.03
N LYS A 43 -26.75 5.57 14.29
CA LYS A 43 -25.96 5.45 15.52
C LYS A 43 -26.78 5.86 16.74
N LYS A 44 -26.68 5.05 17.79
CA LYS A 44 -27.42 5.21 19.04
C LYS A 44 -26.47 5.26 20.23
N ARG A 45 -26.75 6.12 21.20
CA ARG A 45 -25.95 6.27 22.43
C ARG A 45 -26.78 6.76 23.59
N TRP A 46 -26.24 6.60 24.78
CA TRP A 46 -26.82 7.11 26.02
C TRP A 46 -26.09 8.36 26.49
N GLU A 47 -26.84 9.39 26.84
CA GLU A 47 -26.36 10.61 27.48
C GLU A 47 -27.12 10.86 28.78
N PHE A 48 -26.44 11.29 29.84
CA PHE A 48 -27.08 11.71 31.08
C PHE A 48 -26.92 13.21 31.24
N ARG A 49 -28.04 13.91 31.52
CA ARG A 49 -28.09 15.36 31.69
C ARG A 49 -28.00 15.71 33.16
N TYR A 50 -27.12 16.63 33.52
CA TYR A 50 -26.93 17.06 34.90
C TYR A 50 -26.51 18.52 34.99
N LYS A 51 -26.64 19.12 36.17
CA LYS A 51 -26.07 20.43 36.47
C LYS A 51 -24.65 20.25 36.94
N LYS A 52 -23.72 20.93 36.30
CA LYS A 52 -22.31 20.92 36.66
C LYS A 52 -22.14 21.51 38.08
N PRO A 53 -21.61 20.79 39.08
CA PRO A 53 -21.47 21.30 40.45
C PRO A 53 -20.71 22.63 40.52
N SER A 54 -19.66 22.80 39.71
CA SER A 54 -18.81 24.00 39.70
C SER A 54 -19.44 25.25 39.08
N THR A 55 -20.43 25.11 38.20
CA THR A 55 -20.98 26.26 37.44
C THR A 55 -22.50 26.37 37.49
N GLY A 56 -23.21 25.37 38.02
CA GLY A 56 -24.67 25.28 38.02
C GLY A 56 -25.31 25.08 36.63
N LYS A 57 -24.51 25.09 35.55
CA LYS A 57 -25.02 24.99 34.17
C LYS A 57 -25.38 23.55 33.82
N TRP A 58 -26.48 23.38 33.09
CA TRP A 58 -26.88 22.09 32.53
C TRP A 58 -25.89 21.63 31.46
N THR A 59 -25.46 20.37 31.54
CA THR A 59 -24.60 19.72 30.55
C THR A 59 -24.96 18.24 30.40
N PHE A 60 -24.34 17.57 29.42
CA PHE A 60 -24.52 16.14 29.16
C PHE A 60 -23.20 15.39 29.30
N ILE A 61 -23.26 14.17 29.83
CA ILE A 61 -22.18 13.18 29.79
C ILE A 61 -22.60 11.96 28.98
N GLY A 62 -21.70 11.43 28.16
CA GLY A 62 -21.95 10.19 27.42
C GLY A 62 -21.73 8.95 28.31
N LEU A 63 -22.72 8.07 28.37
CA LEU A 63 -22.69 6.81 29.15
C LEU A 63 -22.35 5.57 28.29
N GLY A 64 -22.30 5.74 26.96
CA GLY A 64 -21.79 4.76 25.99
C GLY A 64 -22.73 4.52 24.81
N SER A 65 -22.23 3.76 23.83
CA SER A 65 -22.94 3.42 22.59
C SER A 65 -23.94 2.28 22.82
N TYR A 66 -25.08 2.30 22.14
CA TYR A 66 -26.00 1.16 22.07
C TYR A 66 -25.69 0.33 20.81
N PRO A 67 -25.72 -1.02 20.84
CA PRO A 67 -26.21 -1.89 21.92
C PRO A 67 -25.18 -2.30 22.99
N GLN A 68 -23.93 -1.86 22.90
CA GLN A 68 -22.87 -2.23 23.86
C GLN A 68 -23.23 -1.82 25.30
N VAL A 69 -23.93 -0.71 25.45
CA VAL A 69 -24.59 -0.29 26.68
C VAL A 69 -26.10 -0.44 26.48
N SER A 70 -26.66 -1.51 27.04
CA SER A 70 -28.10 -1.77 27.04
C SER A 70 -28.86 -0.72 27.86
N GLY A 71 -30.18 -0.64 27.68
CA GLY A 71 -31.00 0.29 28.49
C GLY A 71 -30.86 0.05 29.99
N LYS A 72 -30.76 -1.22 30.42
CA LYS A 72 -30.52 -1.59 31.82
C LYS A 72 -29.19 -1.04 32.33
N LEU A 73 -28.10 -1.25 31.57
CA LEU A 73 -26.77 -0.79 31.98
C LEU A 73 -26.66 0.74 31.95
N ALA A 74 -27.32 1.41 31.00
CA ALA A 74 -27.35 2.87 30.93
C ALA A 74 -28.02 3.48 32.17
N ARG A 75 -29.13 2.90 32.64
CA ARG A 75 -29.83 3.33 33.87
C ARG A 75 -28.96 3.14 35.11
N GLN A 76 -28.26 2.01 35.21
CA GLN A 76 -27.30 1.77 36.28
C GLN A 76 -26.19 2.85 36.30
N LYS A 77 -25.57 3.12 35.15
CA LYS A 77 -24.55 4.18 35.03
C LYS A 77 -25.10 5.58 35.33
N ALA A 78 -26.36 5.85 35.01
CA ALA A 78 -27.02 7.10 35.35
C ALA A 78 -27.24 7.25 36.86
N ILE A 79 -27.57 6.16 37.57
CA ILE A 79 -27.64 6.12 39.03
C ILE A 79 -26.26 6.39 39.63
N GLU A 80 -25.21 5.72 39.14
CA GLU A 80 -23.83 5.95 39.58
C GLU A 80 -23.40 7.42 39.40
N ALA A 81 -23.69 8.00 38.24
CA ALA A 81 -23.42 9.42 37.98
C ALA A 81 -24.23 10.36 38.90
N ARG A 82 -25.46 9.97 39.26
CA ARG A 82 -26.29 10.72 40.21
C ARG A 82 -25.73 10.67 41.63
N ASN A 83 -25.25 9.50 42.06
CA ASN A 83 -24.62 9.33 43.37
C ASN A 83 -23.33 10.15 43.45
N GLN A 84 -22.51 10.16 42.39
CA GLN A 84 -21.33 11.03 42.33
C GLN A 84 -21.70 12.52 42.48
N LEU A 85 -22.81 12.95 41.86
CA LEU A 85 -23.30 14.32 42.00
C LEU A 85 -23.85 14.63 43.39
N SER A 86 -24.51 13.68 44.07
CA SER A 86 -24.95 13.88 45.45
C SER A 86 -23.78 14.02 46.40
N ASP A 87 -22.67 13.36 46.10
CA ASP A 87 -21.41 13.45 46.85
C ASP A 87 -20.59 14.71 46.48
N GLY A 88 -21.13 15.58 45.62
CA GLY A 88 -20.51 16.85 45.21
C GLY A 88 -19.50 16.74 44.07
N PHE A 89 -19.31 15.56 43.49
CA PHE A 89 -18.35 15.33 42.40
C PHE A 89 -19.00 15.50 41.02
N ASP A 90 -18.32 16.17 40.09
CA ASP A 90 -18.72 16.20 38.69
C ASP A 90 -18.30 14.88 38.00
N PRO A 91 -19.23 14.05 37.50
CA PRO A 91 -18.91 12.76 36.88
C PRO A 91 -18.04 12.89 35.62
N LYS A 92 -18.12 14.02 34.92
CA LYS A 92 -17.28 14.29 33.74
C LYS A 92 -15.86 14.63 34.18
N GLU A 93 -15.71 15.52 35.15
CA GLU A 93 -14.40 15.85 35.71
C GLU A 93 -13.80 14.64 36.38
N ALA A 94 -14.53 13.83 37.14
CA ALA A 94 -14.01 12.58 37.72
C ALA A 94 -13.48 11.61 36.66
N LYS A 95 -14.17 11.47 35.51
CA LYS A 95 -13.72 10.62 34.40
C LYS A 95 -12.48 11.19 33.69
N ASP A 96 -12.45 12.50 33.48
CA ASP A 96 -11.31 13.19 32.87
C ASP A 96 -10.11 13.23 33.84
N GLN A 97 -10.36 13.36 35.14
CA GLN A 97 -9.40 13.34 36.24
C GLN A 97 -8.83 11.94 36.42
N LEU A 98 -9.63 10.87 36.39
CA LEU A 98 -9.12 9.49 36.41
C LEU A 98 -8.18 9.22 35.22
N LYS A 99 -8.52 9.71 34.03
CA LYS A 99 -7.63 9.64 32.86
C LYS A 99 -6.35 10.46 33.09
N GLN A 100 -6.45 11.69 33.58
CA GLN A 100 -5.29 12.53 33.86
C GLN A 100 -4.41 11.99 34.99
N ASP A 101 -5.00 11.41 36.03
CA ASP A 101 -4.32 10.84 37.19
C ASP A 101 -3.61 9.54 36.81
N GLN A 102 -4.18 8.72 35.92
CA GLN A 102 -3.47 7.58 35.31
C GLN A 102 -2.25 8.03 34.51
N ILE A 103 -2.36 9.12 33.74
CA ILE A 103 -1.25 9.72 32.98
C ILE A 103 -0.18 10.30 33.92
N LYS A 104 -0.59 10.99 35.00
CA LYS A 104 0.31 11.60 35.99
C LYS A 104 1.01 10.59 36.89
N LYS A 105 0.31 9.54 37.36
CA LYS A 105 0.88 8.49 38.24
C LYS A 105 2.02 7.71 37.61
N SER A 106 2.08 7.66 36.28
CA SER A 106 3.13 6.98 35.53
C SER A 106 4.16 7.92 34.91
N ASN A 107 4.03 9.25 35.07
CA ASN A 107 4.83 10.25 34.36
C ASN A 107 4.91 9.99 32.83
N GLY A 108 3.86 9.41 32.25
CA GLY A 108 3.81 8.97 30.85
C GLY A 108 4.78 7.81 30.49
N GLU A 109 5.43 7.17 31.45
CA GLU A 109 6.31 6.00 31.25
C GLU A 109 5.59 4.85 30.53
N PHE A 110 4.36 4.55 30.93
CA PHE A 110 3.55 3.51 30.32
C PHE A 110 2.67 4.00 29.17
N SER A 111 2.97 5.18 28.61
CA SER A 111 2.20 5.69 27.47
C SER A 111 2.43 4.84 26.21
N PHE A 112 1.37 4.63 25.43
CA PHE A 112 1.49 3.93 24.15
C PHE A 112 2.49 4.62 23.21
N GLN A 113 2.60 5.95 23.26
CA GLN A 113 3.56 6.69 22.44
C GLN A 113 5.00 6.28 22.73
N LYS A 114 5.42 6.19 24.00
CA LYS A 114 6.78 5.74 24.36
C LYS A 114 7.06 4.32 23.89
N LEU A 115 6.10 3.41 24.07
CA LEU A 115 6.21 2.03 23.58
C LEU A 115 6.36 1.99 22.04
N ALA A 116 5.62 2.83 21.32
CA ALA A 116 5.71 2.93 19.87
C ALA A 116 7.05 3.54 19.40
N GLU A 117 7.58 4.52 20.12
CA GLU A 117 8.89 5.12 19.84
C GLU A 117 10.03 4.10 20.07
N GLU A 118 9.99 3.33 21.16
CA GLU A 118 10.91 2.21 21.44
C GLU A 118 10.86 1.18 20.30
N TYR A 119 9.65 0.75 19.90
CA TYR A 119 9.48 -0.17 18.78
C TYR A 119 10.06 0.40 17.49
N CYS A 120 9.75 1.64 17.13
CA CYS A 120 10.26 2.29 15.91
C CYS A 120 11.79 2.46 15.92
N ALA A 121 12.39 2.72 17.08
CA ALA A 121 13.84 2.80 17.25
C ALA A 121 14.52 1.44 17.04
N SER A 122 13.88 0.34 17.45
CA SER A 122 14.40 -1.02 17.28
C SER A 122 14.41 -1.52 15.82
N LYS A 123 13.69 -0.84 14.91
CA LYS A 123 13.50 -1.32 13.53
C LYS A 123 14.48 -0.71 12.53
N THR A 124 15.08 -1.56 11.70
CA THR A 124 15.90 -1.17 10.55
C THR A 124 15.04 -0.98 9.30
N TRP A 125 14.32 0.15 9.23
CA TRP A 125 13.52 0.53 8.06
C TRP A 125 14.30 1.41 7.08
N THR A 126 13.93 1.34 5.79
CA THR A 126 14.33 2.40 4.84
C THR A 126 13.73 3.73 5.27
N ASN A 127 14.38 4.86 4.93
CA ASN A 127 13.89 6.19 5.30
C ASN A 127 12.42 6.41 4.90
N ASP A 128 12.05 6.04 3.67
CA ASP A 128 10.66 6.12 3.17
C ASP A 128 9.67 5.30 4.01
N THR A 129 10.09 4.13 4.50
CA THR A 129 9.24 3.27 5.33
C THR A 129 9.11 3.83 6.74
N ARG A 130 10.20 4.38 7.30
CA ARG A 130 10.20 5.06 8.59
C ARG A 130 9.25 6.26 8.58
N VAL A 131 9.44 7.19 7.64
CA VAL A 131 8.60 8.39 7.49
C VAL A 131 7.13 8.01 7.35
N ARG A 132 6.83 6.95 6.60
CA ARG A 132 5.46 6.47 6.40
C ARG A 132 4.85 5.88 7.67
N ASN A 133 5.58 5.02 8.38
CA ASN A 133 5.07 4.34 9.58
C ASN A 133 4.92 5.31 10.76
N GLU A 134 5.96 6.09 11.06
CA GLU A 134 5.92 7.11 12.12
C GLU A 134 4.92 8.22 11.79
N GLY A 135 4.81 8.60 10.51
CA GLY A 135 3.75 9.50 10.05
C GLY A 135 2.34 8.95 10.26
N ALA A 136 2.15 7.64 10.06
CA ALA A 136 0.86 7.00 10.32
C ALA A 136 0.51 7.02 11.82
N LEU A 137 1.48 6.72 12.70
CA LEU A 137 1.31 6.80 14.15
C LEU A 137 0.95 8.22 14.60
N ARG A 138 1.74 9.22 14.16
CA ARG A 138 1.54 10.63 14.50
C ARG A 138 0.18 11.17 14.05
N ASN A 139 -0.25 10.83 12.84
CA ASN A 139 -1.46 11.40 12.25
C ASN A 139 -2.74 10.64 12.64
N HIS A 140 -2.64 9.36 12.99
CA HIS A 140 -3.81 8.50 13.17
C HIS A 140 -3.92 7.85 14.55
N VAL A 141 -2.82 7.69 15.30
CA VAL A 141 -2.82 6.93 16.57
C VAL A 141 -2.58 7.83 17.77
N TYR A 142 -1.47 8.57 17.78
CA TYR A 142 -1.08 9.42 18.92
C TYR A 142 -2.15 10.42 19.38
N PRO A 143 -2.94 11.06 18.49
CA PRO A 143 -3.97 12.00 18.91
C PRO A 143 -5.06 11.42 19.82
N LEU A 144 -5.26 10.10 19.81
CA LEU A 144 -6.33 9.43 20.57
C LEU A 144 -5.79 8.41 21.57
N MET A 145 -4.72 7.70 21.24
CA MET A 145 -4.18 6.60 22.05
C MET A 145 -2.79 6.91 22.63
N GLY A 146 -2.09 7.93 22.13
CA GLY A 146 -0.67 8.13 22.41
C GLY A 146 -0.34 8.29 23.89
N SER A 147 -1.11 9.11 24.60
CA SER A 147 -0.90 9.39 26.02
C SER A 147 -1.51 8.35 26.96
N LEU A 148 -2.33 7.42 26.47
CA LEU A 148 -3.00 6.43 27.30
C LEU A 148 -2.02 5.35 27.77
N ASP A 149 -2.25 4.82 28.98
CA ASP A 149 -1.49 3.69 29.51
C ASP A 149 -1.80 2.43 28.70
N TYR A 150 -0.81 1.95 27.93
CA TYR A 150 -1.00 0.84 26.98
C TYR A 150 -1.46 -0.45 27.67
N ARG A 151 -1.22 -0.61 28.97
CA ARG A 151 -1.63 -1.80 29.73
C ARG A 151 -3.14 -1.86 29.98
N THR A 152 -3.82 -0.74 29.78
CA THR A 152 -5.25 -0.58 30.12
C THR A 152 -6.16 -0.40 28.90
N ILE A 153 -5.59 -0.16 27.72
CA ILE A 153 -6.37 0.12 26.51
C ILE A 153 -7.08 -1.15 26.05
N LYS A 154 -8.42 -1.09 25.99
CA LYS A 154 -9.23 -2.25 25.64
C LYS A 154 -9.25 -2.49 24.13
N LYS A 155 -9.44 -3.75 23.76
CA LYS A 155 -9.61 -4.20 22.36
C LYS A 155 -10.68 -3.41 21.59
N VAL A 156 -11.79 -3.05 22.25
CA VAL A 156 -12.86 -2.26 21.65
C VAL A 156 -12.40 -0.84 21.28
N GLU A 157 -11.54 -0.23 22.09
CA GLU A 157 -11.00 1.11 21.85
C GLU A 157 -10.10 1.11 20.61
N TRP A 158 -9.28 0.06 20.44
CA TRP A 158 -8.49 -0.16 19.23
C TRP A 158 -9.35 -0.40 17.98
N LEU A 159 -10.39 -1.23 18.10
CA LEU A 159 -11.32 -1.49 17.00
C LEU A 159 -11.99 -0.18 16.53
N ASP A 160 -12.46 0.65 17.46
CA ASP A 160 -13.10 1.93 17.18
C ASP A 160 -12.12 2.91 16.51
N LEU A 161 -10.86 2.95 16.95
CA LEU A 161 -9.82 3.73 16.30
C LEU A 161 -9.66 3.33 14.84
N PHE A 162 -9.41 2.05 14.56
CA PHE A 162 -9.12 1.60 13.20
C PHE A 162 -10.32 1.79 12.27
N LYS A 163 -11.54 1.52 12.74
CA LYS A 163 -12.77 1.84 11.98
C LYS A 163 -12.91 3.33 11.69
N THR A 164 -12.54 4.19 12.64
CA THR A 164 -12.51 5.64 12.44
C THR A 164 -11.49 6.03 11.38
N VAL A 165 -10.30 5.41 11.40
CA VAL A 165 -9.26 5.63 10.38
C VAL A 165 -9.76 5.19 8.99
N GLN A 166 -10.40 4.02 8.86
CA GLN A 166 -10.93 3.55 7.57
C GLN A 166 -11.91 4.54 6.94
N LYS A 167 -12.72 5.21 7.78
CA LYS A 167 -13.74 6.19 7.36
C LYS A 167 -13.18 7.58 7.06
N LYS A 168 -11.91 7.88 7.40
CA LYS A 168 -11.30 9.17 7.06
C LYS A 168 -11.25 9.31 5.53
N LEU A 169 -11.57 10.50 5.03
CA LEU A 169 -11.53 10.76 3.59
C LEU A 169 -10.14 11.21 3.16
N HIS A 170 -9.62 10.59 2.10
CA HIS A 170 -8.36 11.01 1.51
C HIS A 170 -8.51 12.44 0.94
N PRO A 171 -7.56 13.38 1.21
CA PRO A 171 -7.72 14.78 0.85
C PRO A 171 -8.02 15.05 -0.63
N LYS A 172 -7.42 14.23 -1.52
CA LYS A 172 -7.53 14.40 -2.98
C LYS A 172 -8.67 13.60 -3.62
N THR A 173 -8.87 12.35 -3.20
CA THR A 173 -9.84 11.46 -3.85
C THR A 173 -11.21 11.51 -3.20
N LYS A 174 -11.30 12.09 -1.99
CA LYS A 174 -12.51 12.13 -1.16
C LYS A 174 -13.12 10.76 -0.88
N LYS A 175 -12.34 9.69 -1.06
CA LYS A 175 -12.73 8.31 -0.76
C LYS A 175 -12.21 7.89 0.63
N PRO A 176 -12.88 6.95 1.31
CA PRO A 176 -12.39 6.35 2.55
C PRO A 176 -11.00 5.72 2.40
N ILE A 177 -10.14 5.85 3.41
CA ILE A 177 -8.77 5.30 3.42
C ILE A 177 -8.71 3.91 4.09
N VAL A 178 -9.49 2.96 3.57
CA VAL A 178 -9.62 1.59 4.12
C VAL A 178 -8.26 0.91 4.38
N GLU A 179 -7.32 1.02 3.44
CA GLU A 179 -5.96 0.47 3.54
C GLU A 179 -5.18 1.07 4.73
N MET A 180 -5.36 2.36 5.02
CA MET A 180 -4.67 3.01 6.13
C MET A 180 -5.10 2.42 7.48
N GLY A 181 -6.39 2.09 7.64
CA GLY A 181 -6.86 1.44 8.87
C GLY A 181 -6.23 0.06 9.07
N GLN A 182 -6.09 -0.73 8.00
CA GLN A 182 -5.40 -2.01 8.05
C GLN A 182 -3.91 -1.86 8.38
N ARG A 183 -3.23 -0.89 7.75
CA ARG A 183 -1.82 -0.61 8.01
C ARG A 183 -1.57 -0.18 9.44
N VAL A 184 -2.39 0.74 9.95
CA VAL A 184 -2.30 1.22 11.34
C VAL A 184 -2.57 0.06 12.31
N CYS A 185 -3.56 -0.79 12.02
CA CYS A 185 -3.84 -1.99 12.83
C CYS A 185 -2.63 -2.95 12.87
N ALA A 186 -1.98 -3.20 11.73
CA ALA A 186 -0.79 -4.05 11.68
C ALA A 186 0.36 -3.45 12.48
N LEU A 187 0.62 -2.15 12.32
CA LEU A 187 1.69 -1.47 13.06
C LEU A 187 1.45 -1.44 14.57
N CYS A 188 0.23 -1.12 15.01
CA CYS A 188 -0.13 -1.16 16.44
C CYS A 188 -0.07 -2.58 17.01
N ARG A 189 -0.43 -3.60 16.23
CA ARG A 189 -0.27 -5.00 16.64
C ARG A 189 1.19 -5.31 16.91
N ASP A 190 2.07 -5.01 15.96
CA ASP A 190 3.50 -5.32 16.11
C ASP A 190 4.15 -4.53 17.28
N ILE A 191 3.65 -3.32 17.58
CA ILE A 191 4.06 -2.55 18.77
C ILE A 191 3.61 -3.25 20.06
N TYR A 192 2.39 -3.79 20.12
CA TYR A 192 1.96 -4.58 21.28
C TYR A 192 2.61 -5.96 21.36
N ASP A 193 2.99 -6.56 20.23
CA ASP A 193 3.78 -7.79 20.23
C ASP A 193 5.09 -7.56 21.01
N LEU A 194 5.74 -6.38 20.86
CA LEU A 194 6.89 -6.00 21.68
C LEU A 194 6.55 -5.98 23.17
N ALA A 195 5.41 -5.41 23.56
CA ALA A 195 5.00 -5.37 24.97
C ALA A 195 4.65 -6.74 25.54
N GLU A 196 4.05 -7.62 24.73
CA GLU A 196 3.66 -8.97 25.11
C GLU A 196 4.90 -9.86 25.30
N VAL A 197 5.82 -9.90 24.32
CA VAL A 197 7.05 -10.70 24.43
C VAL A 197 8.01 -10.22 25.51
N THR A 198 7.90 -8.95 25.94
CA THR A 198 8.68 -8.40 27.05
C THR A 198 7.96 -8.46 28.39
N GLY A 199 6.79 -9.12 28.46
CA GLY A 199 6.05 -9.33 29.70
C GLY A 199 5.44 -8.06 30.31
N ARG A 200 5.29 -6.99 29.52
CA ARG A 200 4.70 -5.71 29.95
C ARG A 200 3.18 -5.71 29.88
N VAL A 201 2.61 -6.62 29.07
CA VAL A 201 1.18 -6.95 29.03
C VAL A 201 1.01 -8.46 28.92
N ASP A 202 -0.10 -8.99 29.45
CA ASP A 202 -0.38 -10.42 29.40
C ASP A 202 -0.77 -10.91 28.00
N GLN A 203 -1.51 -10.07 27.25
CA GLN A 203 -1.99 -10.39 25.91
C GLN A 203 -2.02 -9.16 25.03
N ASN A 204 -1.70 -9.31 23.74
CA ASN A 204 -1.83 -8.23 22.77
C ASN A 204 -3.31 -7.84 22.53
N PRO A 205 -3.76 -6.63 22.95
CA PRO A 205 -5.15 -6.20 22.80
C PRO A 205 -5.55 -5.94 21.34
N VAL A 206 -4.59 -5.80 20.43
CA VAL A 206 -4.79 -5.58 18.99
C VAL A 206 -4.87 -6.91 18.21
N ALA A 207 -4.50 -8.03 18.83
CA ALA A 207 -4.51 -9.34 18.19
C ALA A 207 -5.87 -9.66 17.56
N ASN A 208 -5.85 -10.19 16.33
CA ASN A 208 -7.03 -10.58 15.55
C ASN A 208 -8.01 -9.44 15.15
N ILE A 209 -7.80 -8.18 15.53
CA ILE A 209 -8.72 -7.08 15.16
C ILE A 209 -8.85 -6.93 13.64
N HIS A 210 -7.76 -7.14 12.89
CA HIS A 210 -7.73 -7.06 11.42
C HIS A 210 -8.79 -7.94 10.73
N LYS A 211 -9.26 -9.03 11.37
CA LYS A 211 -10.31 -9.92 10.86
C LYS A 211 -11.70 -9.26 10.84
N HIS A 212 -11.87 -8.17 11.59
CA HIS A 212 -13.14 -7.43 11.74
C HIS A 212 -13.08 -6.02 11.12
N LEU A 213 -12.02 -5.72 10.36
CA LEU A 213 -11.88 -4.48 9.60
C LEU A 213 -12.30 -4.70 8.15
N GLU A 214 -12.76 -3.63 7.50
CA GLU A 214 -13.07 -3.67 6.07
C GLU A 214 -11.79 -4.03 5.29
N LYS A 215 -11.91 -4.93 4.31
CA LYS A 215 -10.78 -5.32 3.46
C LYS A 215 -10.60 -4.30 2.35
N HIS A 216 -9.37 -3.80 2.18
CA HIS A 216 -9.05 -3.01 1.00
C HIS A 216 -9.12 -3.89 -0.25
N VAL A 217 -9.89 -3.48 -1.24
CA VAL A 217 -9.92 -4.11 -2.57
C VAL A 217 -8.82 -3.45 -3.41
N SER A 218 -7.79 -4.24 -3.74
CA SER A 218 -6.73 -3.79 -4.63
C SER A 218 -7.31 -3.58 -6.03
N VAL A 219 -7.09 -2.40 -6.59
CA VAL A 219 -7.46 -2.08 -7.98
C VAL A 219 -6.16 -1.97 -8.78
N ASN A 220 -6.17 -2.52 -10.00
CA ASN A 220 -5.03 -2.38 -10.90
C ASN A 220 -4.73 -0.91 -11.19
N MET A 221 -3.44 -0.61 -11.36
CA MET A 221 -3.04 0.75 -11.72
C MET A 221 -3.58 1.10 -13.11
N PRO A 222 -4.10 2.33 -13.32
CA PRO A 222 -4.62 2.73 -14.62
C PRO A 222 -3.56 2.60 -15.72
N HIS A 223 -3.98 1.96 -16.81
CA HIS A 223 -3.24 1.82 -18.04
C HIS A 223 -4.20 1.88 -19.24
N VAL A 224 -3.71 2.35 -20.37
CA VAL A 224 -4.45 2.38 -21.63
C VAL A 224 -4.59 0.98 -22.20
N SER A 225 -5.63 0.78 -23.01
CA SER A 225 -5.78 -0.43 -23.83
C SER A 225 -4.76 -0.46 -24.98
N GLU A 226 -4.55 -1.62 -25.58
CA GLU A 226 -3.69 -1.76 -26.76
C GLU A 226 -4.15 -0.86 -27.92
N LYS A 227 -5.47 -0.68 -28.11
CA LYS A 227 -6.04 0.21 -29.14
C LYS A 227 -5.69 1.68 -28.93
N GLU A 228 -5.51 2.11 -27.68
CA GLU A 228 -5.18 3.50 -27.33
C GLU A 228 -3.65 3.72 -27.24
N LEU A 229 -2.85 2.65 -27.29
CA LEU A 229 -1.41 2.70 -27.12
C LEU A 229 -0.69 3.50 -28.23
N PRO A 230 -1.04 3.38 -29.54
CA PRO A 230 -0.42 4.19 -30.59
C PRO A 230 -0.58 5.69 -30.35
N ASP A 231 -1.78 6.12 -29.95
CA ASP A 231 -2.10 7.53 -29.68
C ASP A 231 -1.30 8.07 -28.48
N LEU A 232 -1.11 7.23 -27.46
CA LEU A 232 -0.27 7.53 -26.30
C LEU A 232 1.20 7.64 -26.69
N LEU A 233 1.71 6.72 -27.52
CA LEU A 233 3.10 6.72 -27.99
C LEU A 233 3.43 8.00 -28.74
N VAL A 234 2.58 8.41 -29.69
CA VAL A 234 2.77 9.66 -30.45
C VAL A 234 2.83 10.87 -29.50
N LYS A 235 1.94 10.93 -28.51
CA LYS A 235 1.96 12.03 -27.51
C LYS A 235 3.19 11.99 -26.63
N VAL A 236 3.65 10.80 -26.22
CA VAL A 236 4.86 10.60 -25.42
C VAL A 236 6.10 11.07 -26.18
N ILE A 237 6.27 10.67 -27.44
CA ILE A 237 7.40 11.03 -28.30
C ILE A 237 7.47 12.54 -28.51
N ASN A 238 6.31 13.17 -28.74
CA ASN A 238 6.18 14.59 -29.01
C ASN A 238 6.02 15.45 -27.75
N TYR A 239 6.27 14.90 -26.55
CA TYR A 239 6.15 15.68 -25.32
C TYR A 239 7.16 16.84 -25.30
N PRO A 240 6.75 18.10 -25.00
CA PRO A 240 7.59 19.28 -25.23
C PRO A 240 8.97 19.27 -24.53
N THR A 241 9.08 18.62 -23.38
CA THR A 241 10.37 18.48 -22.69
C THR A 241 11.03 17.18 -23.12
N ARG A 242 12.04 17.24 -23.99
CA ARG A 242 12.68 16.05 -24.58
C ARG A 242 13.20 15.06 -23.55
N GLN A 243 13.86 15.50 -22.48
CA GLN A 243 14.28 14.62 -21.37
C GLN A 243 13.09 13.86 -20.73
N THR A 244 11.93 14.52 -20.61
CA THR A 244 10.73 13.87 -20.06
C THR A 244 10.09 12.92 -21.08
N ALA A 245 10.12 13.26 -22.37
CA ALA A 245 9.71 12.36 -23.46
C ALA A 245 10.56 11.09 -23.47
N ILE A 246 11.89 11.22 -23.41
CA ILE A 246 12.82 10.09 -23.30
C ILE A 246 12.52 9.26 -22.05
N GLY A 247 12.31 9.90 -20.89
CA GLY A 247 11.98 9.19 -19.66
C GLY A 247 10.68 8.38 -19.71
N LEU A 248 9.67 8.85 -20.46
CA LEU A 248 8.43 8.11 -20.69
C LEU A 248 8.63 6.96 -21.68
N GLN A 249 9.37 7.17 -22.77
CA GLN A 249 9.72 6.14 -23.75
C GLN A 249 10.51 5.00 -23.08
N LEU A 250 11.57 5.33 -22.35
CA LEU A 250 12.38 4.37 -21.61
C LEU A 250 11.56 3.62 -20.55
N ALA A 251 10.63 4.29 -19.85
CA ALA A 251 9.77 3.61 -18.88
C ALA A 251 8.84 2.56 -19.53
N LEU A 252 8.40 2.81 -20.77
CA LEU A 252 7.55 1.90 -21.55
C LEU A 252 8.37 0.77 -22.19
N MET A 253 9.50 1.09 -22.81
CA MET A 253 10.39 0.10 -23.44
C MET A 253 11.02 -0.84 -22.41
N LEU A 254 11.43 -0.34 -21.24
CA LEU A 254 12.13 -1.13 -20.23
C LEU A 254 11.21 -1.74 -19.17
N GLY A 255 9.93 -1.36 -19.16
CA GLY A 255 8.96 -1.82 -18.16
C GLY A 255 9.42 -1.60 -16.73
N THR A 256 10.17 -0.53 -16.43
CA THR A 256 10.73 -0.28 -15.08
C THR A 256 9.77 0.43 -14.15
N ARG A 257 9.99 0.31 -12.84
CA ARG A 257 9.20 1.07 -11.86
C ARG A 257 9.57 2.55 -11.97
N PRO A 258 8.63 3.48 -11.70
CA PRO A 258 8.91 4.91 -11.81
C PRO A 258 10.06 5.39 -10.91
N ASN A 259 10.27 4.72 -9.77
CA ASN A 259 11.38 5.03 -8.87
C ASN A 259 12.71 4.46 -9.35
N GLU A 260 12.72 3.36 -10.12
CA GLU A 260 13.95 2.78 -10.69
C GLU A 260 14.49 3.73 -11.75
N ILE A 261 13.70 4.05 -12.78
CA ILE A 261 14.13 4.92 -13.88
C ILE A 261 14.53 6.32 -13.45
N ARG A 262 13.78 6.96 -12.54
CA ARG A 262 14.10 8.33 -12.13
C ARG A 262 15.41 8.42 -11.34
N ARG A 263 15.79 7.35 -10.62
CA ARG A 263 16.98 7.29 -9.76
C ARG A 263 18.14 6.54 -10.43
N ALA A 264 17.97 6.19 -11.70
CA ALA A 264 18.98 5.52 -12.49
C ALA A 264 20.21 6.43 -12.63
N GLU A 265 21.39 5.85 -12.44
CA GLU A 265 22.67 6.54 -12.55
C GLU A 265 23.43 6.06 -13.78
N TRP A 266 24.23 6.94 -14.40
CA TRP A 266 24.99 6.59 -15.60
C TRP A 266 25.96 5.42 -15.40
N SER A 267 26.48 5.26 -14.18
CA SER A 267 27.36 4.16 -13.79
C SER A 267 26.66 2.79 -13.74
N GLU A 268 25.34 2.74 -13.81
CA GLU A 268 24.56 1.49 -13.83
C GLU A 268 24.41 0.92 -15.26
N PHE A 269 24.80 1.69 -16.29
CA PHE A 269 24.61 1.33 -17.69
C PHE A 269 25.94 0.92 -18.32
N ASP A 270 25.96 -0.30 -18.83
CA ASP A 270 27.02 -0.81 -19.69
C ASP A 270 26.57 -0.67 -21.15
N PHE A 271 27.19 0.25 -21.87
CA PHE A 271 26.86 0.52 -23.28
C PHE A 271 27.51 -0.50 -24.23
N GLU A 272 28.58 -1.18 -23.79
CA GLU A 272 29.27 -2.19 -24.58
C GLU A 272 28.46 -3.50 -24.55
N GLU A 273 28.10 -3.96 -23.35
CA GLU A 273 27.27 -5.16 -23.16
C GLU A 273 25.77 -4.90 -23.40
N LYS A 274 25.39 -3.63 -23.56
CA LYS A 274 24.01 -3.14 -23.69
C LYS A 274 23.13 -3.62 -22.54
N LEU A 275 23.57 -3.36 -21.31
CA LEU A 275 22.89 -3.76 -20.07
C LEU A 275 22.68 -2.57 -19.14
N TRP A 276 21.55 -2.57 -18.44
CA TRP A 276 21.35 -1.76 -17.24
C TRP A 276 21.29 -2.66 -16.01
N VAL A 277 22.24 -2.51 -15.10
CA VAL A 277 22.36 -3.29 -13.87
C VAL A 277 21.92 -2.44 -12.68
N ILE A 278 20.71 -2.70 -12.18
CA ILE A 278 20.15 -1.98 -11.03
C ILE A 278 20.63 -2.65 -9.73
N PRO A 279 21.39 -1.95 -8.88
CA PRO A 279 21.94 -2.53 -7.65
C PRO A 279 20.86 -2.99 -6.67
N ALA A 280 21.15 -4.07 -5.93
CA ALA A 280 20.24 -4.66 -4.95
C ALA A 280 19.66 -3.64 -3.95
N HIS A 281 20.47 -2.67 -3.47
CA HIS A 281 20.03 -1.67 -2.50
C HIS A 281 19.01 -0.67 -3.05
N LYS A 282 18.90 -0.51 -4.39
CA LYS A 282 17.86 0.29 -5.06
C LYS A 282 16.62 -0.53 -5.41
N MET A 283 16.71 -1.86 -5.37
CA MET A 283 15.62 -2.77 -5.72
C MET A 283 14.70 -3.06 -4.55
N LYS A 284 13.38 -3.07 -4.81
CA LYS A 284 12.35 -3.36 -3.79
C LYS A 284 12.55 -4.71 -3.08
N LYS A 285 13.10 -5.70 -3.79
CA LYS A 285 13.33 -7.06 -3.28
C LYS A 285 14.75 -7.30 -2.78
N ARG A 286 15.63 -6.30 -2.82
CA ARG A 286 17.04 -6.41 -2.43
C ARG A 286 17.81 -7.49 -3.20
N VAL A 287 17.41 -7.72 -4.43
CA VAL A 287 18.11 -8.55 -5.41
C VAL A 287 18.45 -7.64 -6.57
N GLU A 288 19.69 -7.70 -7.05
CA GLU A 288 20.14 -6.98 -8.24
C GLU A 288 19.27 -7.35 -9.44
N HIS A 289 19.08 -6.40 -10.36
CA HIS A 289 18.24 -6.62 -11.55
C HIS A 289 18.94 -6.14 -12.81
N THR A 290 19.12 -7.05 -13.76
CA THR A 290 19.79 -6.79 -15.04
C THR A 290 18.75 -6.68 -16.14
N ILE A 291 18.76 -5.58 -16.89
CA ILE A 291 17.84 -5.29 -18.00
C ILE A 291 18.63 -5.16 -19.31
N PRO A 292 18.37 -6.01 -20.32
CA PRO A 292 18.91 -5.83 -21.66
C PRO A 292 18.40 -4.55 -22.33
N LEU A 293 19.28 -3.85 -23.05
CA LEU A 293 18.98 -2.60 -23.75
C LEU A 293 18.86 -2.88 -25.26
N SER A 294 17.70 -2.57 -25.83
CA SER A 294 17.48 -2.57 -27.28
C SER A 294 18.23 -1.42 -27.96
N SER A 295 18.39 -1.49 -29.29
CA SER A 295 19.01 -0.42 -30.09
C SER A 295 18.35 0.95 -29.84
N GLN A 296 17.01 1.00 -29.83
CA GLN A 296 16.23 2.22 -29.56
C GLN A 296 16.57 2.81 -28.18
N VAL A 297 16.70 1.95 -27.17
CA VAL A 297 17.05 2.40 -25.82
C VAL A 297 18.45 3.00 -25.80
N ILE A 298 19.42 2.38 -26.47
CA ILE A 298 20.79 2.91 -26.58
C ILE A 298 20.80 4.27 -27.28
N GLU A 299 20.03 4.43 -28.36
CA GLU A 299 19.89 5.71 -29.06
C GLU A 299 19.33 6.80 -28.15
N LEU A 300 18.23 6.50 -27.45
CA LEU A 300 17.60 7.43 -26.50
C LEU A 300 18.53 7.79 -25.34
N LEU A 301 19.30 6.83 -24.81
CA LEU A 301 20.29 7.08 -23.76
C LEU A 301 21.46 7.95 -24.26
N THR A 302 21.91 7.71 -25.49
CA THR A 302 22.98 8.49 -26.12
C THR A 302 22.53 9.94 -26.33
N GLU A 303 21.30 10.14 -26.81
CA GLU A 303 20.69 11.47 -26.91
C GLU A 303 20.55 12.13 -25.52
N LEU A 304 20.09 11.38 -24.52
CA LEU A 304 19.87 11.88 -23.17
C LEU A 304 21.16 12.43 -22.53
N LYS A 305 22.31 11.83 -22.84
CA LYS A 305 23.63 12.19 -22.31
C LYS A 305 23.99 13.66 -22.60
N ALA A 306 23.53 14.21 -23.73
CA ALA A 306 23.72 15.62 -24.08
C ALA A 306 23.05 16.60 -23.09
N TYR A 307 22.04 16.15 -22.33
CA TYR A 307 21.29 16.98 -21.39
C TYR A 307 21.70 16.79 -19.92
N SER A 308 22.52 15.79 -19.61
CA SER A 308 22.80 15.39 -18.22
C SER A 308 23.85 16.26 -17.52
N GLY A 309 24.73 16.91 -18.28
CA GLY A 309 25.85 17.66 -17.71
C GLY A 309 26.71 16.77 -16.81
N SER A 310 27.07 17.28 -15.62
CA SER A 310 27.85 16.53 -14.61
C SER A 310 26.99 15.73 -13.60
N SER A 311 25.68 15.57 -13.86
CA SER A 311 24.82 14.82 -12.95
C SER A 311 25.14 13.32 -13.00
N PRO A 312 25.22 12.62 -11.86
CA PRO A 312 25.32 11.16 -11.86
C PRO A 312 24.02 10.50 -12.36
N TYR A 313 22.89 11.18 -12.27
CA TYR A 313 21.58 10.66 -12.66
C TYR A 313 21.32 10.80 -14.16
N LEU A 314 20.64 9.81 -14.74
CA LEU A 314 20.10 9.89 -16.11
C LEU A 314 19.21 11.12 -16.26
N PHE A 315 18.30 11.30 -15.31
CA PHE A 315 17.35 12.41 -15.27
C PHE A 315 17.67 13.35 -14.12
N ARG A 316 18.49 14.37 -14.39
CA ARG A 316 18.86 15.40 -13.40
C ARG A 316 17.65 16.22 -12.94
N GLY A 317 17.64 16.57 -11.65
CA GLY A 317 16.67 17.47 -11.07
C GLY A 317 16.83 18.90 -11.60
N ARG A 318 15.70 19.59 -11.79
CA ARG A 318 15.68 21.00 -12.24
C ARG A 318 16.39 21.93 -11.26
N ASN A 319 16.21 21.71 -9.96
CA ASN A 319 16.73 22.58 -8.91
C ASN A 319 18.13 22.19 -8.45
N SER A 320 18.54 20.94 -8.65
CA SER A 320 19.86 20.43 -8.26
C SER A 320 20.26 19.29 -9.19
N GLY A 321 21.46 19.39 -9.78
CA GLY A 321 22.06 18.30 -10.55
C GLY A 321 22.52 17.12 -9.72
N LYS A 322 22.57 17.27 -8.38
CA LYS A 322 22.90 16.19 -7.43
C LYS A 322 21.68 15.38 -7.00
N GLU A 323 20.51 15.69 -7.52
CA GLU A 323 19.25 15.02 -7.21
C GLU A 323 18.59 14.56 -8.51
N PRO A 324 17.81 13.47 -8.49
CA PRO A 324 17.03 13.05 -9.63
C PRO A 324 15.79 13.94 -9.84
N ILE A 325 15.14 13.83 -11.01
CA ILE A 325 13.79 14.39 -11.21
C ILE A 325 12.81 13.92 -10.12
N SER A 326 11.78 14.72 -9.85
CA SER A 326 10.73 14.40 -8.87
C SER A 326 9.95 13.12 -9.22
N ASN A 327 9.38 12.45 -8.22
CA ASN A 327 8.46 11.30 -8.43
C ASN A 327 7.23 11.70 -9.24
N ALA A 328 6.85 12.97 -9.21
CA ALA A 328 5.68 13.46 -9.89
C ALA A 328 5.94 13.80 -11.37
N THR A 329 7.19 13.89 -11.82
CA THR A 329 7.55 14.41 -13.16
C THR A 329 6.86 13.63 -14.28
N LEU A 330 7.14 12.32 -14.40
CA LEU A 330 6.57 11.48 -15.46
C LEU A 330 5.03 11.37 -15.35
N GLY A 331 4.52 11.27 -14.12
CA GLY A 331 3.07 11.20 -13.88
C GLY A 331 2.35 12.50 -14.26
N ASN A 332 2.96 13.66 -13.99
CA ASN A 332 2.39 14.95 -14.38
C ASN A 332 2.49 15.19 -15.89
N ALA A 333 3.50 14.67 -16.56
CA ALA A 333 3.58 14.69 -18.02
C ALA A 333 2.40 13.93 -18.66
N LEU A 334 2.14 12.69 -18.20
CA LEU A 334 0.96 11.92 -18.64
C LEU A 334 -0.37 12.65 -18.38
N LYS A 335 -0.50 13.31 -17.22
CA LYS A 335 -1.69 14.14 -16.93
C LYS A 335 -1.86 15.29 -17.90
N LYS A 336 -0.77 16.00 -18.22
CA LYS A 336 -0.77 17.11 -19.19
C LYS A 336 -1.13 16.65 -20.60
N MET A 337 -0.82 15.40 -20.95
CA MET A 337 -1.22 14.77 -22.22
C MET A 337 -2.67 14.25 -22.23
N GLY A 338 -3.45 14.49 -21.17
CA GLY A 338 -4.85 14.06 -21.08
C GLY A 338 -5.08 12.66 -20.52
N TYR A 339 -4.04 11.98 -20.02
CA TYR A 339 -4.14 10.61 -19.49
C TYR A 339 -4.35 10.55 -17.96
N ASN A 340 -4.82 11.62 -17.34
CA ASN A 340 -5.09 11.62 -15.90
C ASN A 340 -6.17 10.57 -15.56
N GLY A 341 -5.82 9.61 -14.71
CA GLY A 341 -6.71 8.49 -14.36
C GLY A 341 -6.86 7.42 -15.44
N LYS A 342 -6.22 7.58 -16.61
CA LYS A 342 -6.20 6.60 -17.71
C LYS A 342 -4.87 5.86 -17.78
N GLN A 343 -3.75 6.57 -17.65
CA GLN A 343 -2.41 6.02 -17.65
C GLN A 343 -1.63 6.53 -16.44
N THR A 344 -0.80 5.67 -15.86
CA THR A 344 0.23 6.06 -14.90
C THR A 344 1.59 5.57 -15.37
N PRO A 345 2.72 6.14 -14.89
CA PRO A 345 4.03 5.60 -15.22
C PRO A 345 4.19 4.13 -14.80
N HIS A 346 3.51 3.70 -13.74
CA HIS A 346 3.48 2.28 -13.34
C HIS A 346 2.66 1.40 -14.30
N GLY A 347 1.63 1.97 -14.92
CA GLY A 347 0.77 1.29 -15.89
C GLY A 347 1.53 0.77 -17.12
N PHE A 348 2.65 1.38 -17.50
CA PHE A 348 3.47 0.91 -18.61
C PHE A 348 3.98 -0.51 -18.42
N ARG A 349 4.27 -0.89 -17.18
CA ARG A 349 4.68 -2.25 -16.83
C ARG A 349 3.59 -3.28 -17.08
N HIS A 350 2.33 -2.89 -16.84
CA HIS A 350 1.19 -3.74 -17.12
C HIS A 350 0.99 -3.89 -18.64
N ILE A 351 1.13 -2.80 -19.40
CA ILE A 351 1.06 -2.84 -20.86
C ILE A 351 2.09 -3.82 -21.43
N MET A 352 3.35 -3.67 -21.05
CA MET A 352 4.42 -4.58 -21.50
C MET A 352 4.16 -6.03 -21.09
N SER A 353 3.80 -6.27 -19.81
CA SER A 353 3.53 -7.61 -19.29
C SER A 353 2.38 -8.31 -20.02
N THR A 354 1.28 -7.61 -20.23
CA THR A 354 0.11 -8.15 -20.91
C THR A 354 0.40 -8.36 -22.38
N ALA A 355 0.93 -7.35 -23.08
CA ALA A 355 1.18 -7.42 -24.51
C ALA A 355 2.14 -8.57 -24.86
N LEU A 356 3.24 -8.73 -24.13
CA LEU A 356 4.20 -9.82 -24.37
C LEU A 356 3.61 -11.19 -24.08
N ARG A 357 2.85 -11.36 -22.99
CA ARG A 357 2.24 -12.67 -22.67
C ARG A 357 1.16 -13.08 -23.66
N GLU A 358 0.36 -12.13 -24.14
CA GLU A 358 -0.67 -12.38 -25.17
C GLU A 358 -0.07 -12.77 -26.52
N ARG A 359 1.24 -12.52 -26.72
CA ARG A 359 1.99 -12.85 -27.95
C ARG A 359 2.86 -14.09 -27.79
N GLY A 360 2.60 -14.91 -26.78
CA GLY A 360 3.28 -16.20 -26.61
C GLY A 360 4.65 -16.14 -25.93
N PHE A 361 5.14 -14.97 -25.50
CA PHE A 361 6.38 -14.93 -24.73
C PHE A 361 6.22 -15.66 -23.40
N ARG A 362 7.19 -16.51 -23.07
CA ARG A 362 7.19 -17.28 -21.82
C ARG A 362 7.05 -16.38 -20.61
N ARG A 363 6.17 -16.80 -19.70
CA ARG A 363 5.86 -16.06 -18.48
C ARG A 363 7.12 -15.76 -17.68
N GLU A 364 8.04 -16.71 -17.59
CA GLU A 364 9.26 -16.62 -16.80
C GLU A 364 10.17 -15.48 -17.30
N TRP A 365 10.24 -15.26 -18.62
CA TRP A 365 11.03 -14.18 -19.22
C TRP A 365 10.43 -12.82 -18.92
N VAL A 366 9.11 -12.69 -19.11
CA VAL A 366 8.35 -11.45 -18.86
C VAL A 366 8.40 -11.07 -17.37
N GLU A 367 8.13 -12.02 -16.48
CA GLU A 367 8.17 -11.80 -15.03
C GLU A 367 9.60 -11.47 -14.55
N SER A 368 10.62 -12.11 -15.13
CA SER A 368 12.03 -11.80 -14.85
C SER A 368 12.40 -10.39 -15.30
N ALA A 369 11.99 -9.96 -16.50
CA ALA A 369 12.22 -8.58 -16.98
C ALA A 369 11.63 -7.52 -16.04
N LEU A 370 10.53 -7.86 -15.34
CA LEU A 370 9.85 -7.01 -14.38
C LEU A 370 10.39 -7.15 -12.94
N ALA A 371 11.46 -7.90 -12.70
CA ALA A 371 11.96 -8.21 -11.36
C ALA A 371 10.85 -8.78 -10.44
N HIS A 372 9.92 -9.56 -11.02
CA HIS A 372 8.95 -10.33 -10.27
C HIS A 372 9.61 -11.60 -9.73
N LYS A 373 9.03 -12.18 -8.66
CA LYS A 373 9.67 -13.30 -7.96
C LYS A 373 9.01 -14.51 -8.58
N LEU A 374 9.80 -15.34 -9.27
CA LEU A 374 9.33 -16.63 -9.72
C LEU A 374 9.11 -17.50 -8.47
N GLY A 375 8.04 -18.29 -8.47
CA GLY A 375 7.79 -19.25 -7.38
C GLY A 375 8.88 -20.32 -7.33
N GLY A 376 8.99 -21.06 -6.22
CA GLY A 376 9.90 -22.21 -6.14
C GLY A 376 11.39 -21.87 -5.95
N VAL A 377 12.25 -22.84 -6.27
CA VAL A 377 13.71 -22.85 -6.04
C VAL A 377 14.46 -21.86 -6.94
N GLU A 378 13.85 -21.39 -8.03
CA GLU A 378 14.37 -20.39 -8.97
C GLU A 378 14.67 -19.02 -8.33
N GLY A 379 14.11 -18.74 -7.15
CA GLY A 379 14.25 -17.45 -6.46
C GLY A 379 15.64 -17.16 -5.86
N VAL A 380 16.62 -18.06 -6.00
CA VAL A 380 17.91 -17.99 -5.26
C VAL A 380 19.08 -17.46 -6.10
N TYR A 381 19.03 -17.53 -7.44
CA TYR A 381 20.16 -17.13 -8.30
C TYR A 381 19.67 -16.35 -9.52
N ASN A 382 19.65 -15.00 -9.48
CA ASN A 382 19.00 -14.22 -10.53
C ASN A 382 19.78 -13.00 -11.04
N LYS A 383 21.10 -13.13 -11.22
CA LYS A 383 21.90 -12.04 -11.84
C LYS A 383 21.65 -11.92 -13.36
N ALA A 384 21.40 -13.05 -14.04
CA ALA A 384 21.35 -13.13 -15.50
C ALA A 384 20.31 -14.12 -16.04
N LEU A 385 19.24 -14.43 -15.29
CA LEU A 385 18.27 -15.44 -15.72
C LEU A 385 17.61 -15.04 -17.04
N TYR A 386 17.62 -15.98 -17.98
CA TYR A 386 17.09 -15.80 -19.34
C TYR A 386 17.63 -14.55 -20.04
N LEU A 387 18.89 -14.16 -19.81
CA LEU A 387 19.39 -12.86 -20.30
C LEU A 387 19.34 -12.77 -21.83
N GLU A 388 19.74 -13.83 -22.54
CA GLU A 388 19.73 -13.85 -24.01
C GLU A 388 18.32 -13.86 -24.59
N GLN A 389 17.41 -14.66 -24.01
CA GLN A 389 15.99 -14.67 -24.40
C GLN A 389 15.35 -13.30 -24.13
N ARG A 390 15.66 -12.70 -22.97
CA ARG A 390 15.21 -11.34 -22.66
C ARG A 390 15.82 -10.31 -23.60
N ARG A 391 17.07 -10.46 -24.05
CA ARG A 391 17.69 -9.54 -25.02
C ARG A 391 16.88 -9.52 -26.32
N LYS A 392 16.53 -10.68 -26.87
CA LYS A 392 15.67 -10.79 -28.05
C LYS A 392 14.27 -10.22 -27.79
N MET A 393 13.64 -10.60 -26.68
CA MET A 393 12.31 -10.11 -26.28
C MET A 393 12.26 -8.58 -26.14
N MET A 394 13.24 -7.96 -25.48
CA MET A 394 13.29 -6.51 -25.29
C MET A 394 13.51 -5.75 -26.60
N GLN A 395 14.25 -6.35 -27.55
CA GLN A 395 14.41 -5.80 -28.90
C GLN A 395 13.09 -5.84 -29.67
N ILE A 396 12.44 -7.02 -29.75
CA ILE A 396 11.14 -7.18 -30.42
C ILE A 396 10.09 -6.24 -29.83
N TRP A 397 10.07 -6.10 -28.50
CA TRP A 397 9.17 -5.16 -27.82
C TRP A 397 9.40 -3.72 -28.27
N SER A 398 10.66 -3.31 -28.42
CA SER A 398 10.99 -1.95 -28.86
C SER A 398 10.63 -1.73 -30.33
N ASP A 399 10.89 -2.72 -31.19
CA ASP A 399 10.54 -2.67 -32.62
C ASP A 399 9.02 -2.58 -32.81
N TYR A 400 8.25 -3.32 -32.01
CA TYR A 400 6.79 -3.24 -32.00
C TYR A 400 6.28 -1.84 -31.60
N LEU A 401 6.85 -1.24 -30.54
CA LEU A 401 6.46 0.10 -30.11
C LEU A 401 6.76 1.15 -31.19
N ASP A 402 7.89 1.04 -31.89
CA ASP A 402 8.22 1.90 -33.02
C ASP A 402 7.25 1.72 -34.18
N ALA A 403 6.90 0.47 -34.53
CA ALA A 403 5.92 0.19 -35.57
C ALA A 403 4.56 0.81 -35.24
N LEU A 404 4.07 0.63 -34.00
CA LEU A 404 2.85 1.26 -33.52
C LEU A 404 2.89 2.79 -33.62
N ALA A 405 3.98 3.42 -33.17
CA ALA A 405 4.13 4.87 -33.19
C ALA A 405 4.12 5.43 -34.63
N ASN A 406 4.59 4.63 -35.59
CA ASN A 406 4.64 4.99 -37.01
C ASN A 406 3.40 4.51 -37.80
N GLY A 407 2.41 3.90 -37.15
CA GLY A 407 1.22 3.36 -37.80
C GLY A 407 1.51 2.21 -38.77
N LYS A 408 2.62 1.48 -38.56
CA LYS A 408 3.04 0.35 -39.39
C LYS A 408 2.54 -0.97 -38.79
N PRO A 409 2.18 -1.97 -39.61
CA PRO A 409 1.95 -3.32 -39.12
C PRO A 409 3.24 -3.89 -38.53
N PHE A 410 3.10 -4.80 -37.56
CA PHE A 410 4.20 -5.52 -36.95
C PHE A 410 3.82 -6.99 -36.81
N GLU A 411 4.63 -7.87 -37.39
CA GLU A 411 4.43 -9.31 -37.38
C GLU A 411 5.33 -9.95 -36.32
N PHE A 412 4.74 -10.64 -35.35
CA PHE A 412 5.47 -11.36 -34.32
C PHE A 412 5.95 -12.73 -34.80
N ASP A 413 5.32 -13.29 -35.83
CA ASP A 413 5.57 -14.65 -36.33
C ASP A 413 6.92 -14.78 -37.07
N ASN A 414 7.56 -13.66 -37.42
CA ASN A 414 8.89 -13.64 -38.02
C ASN A 414 10.02 -13.96 -37.01
N PHE A 415 9.68 -14.04 -35.73
CA PHE A 415 10.62 -14.42 -34.69
C PHE A 415 10.37 -15.88 -34.34
N ASP A 416 11.35 -16.74 -34.62
CA ASP A 416 11.31 -18.15 -34.23
C ASP A 416 11.36 -18.24 -32.69
N MET A 417 10.17 -18.28 -32.10
CA MET A 417 9.96 -18.30 -30.65
C MET A 417 10.37 -19.65 -30.05
N ASP A 418 10.30 -20.72 -30.84
CA ASP A 418 10.65 -22.08 -30.46
C ASP A 418 12.18 -22.26 -30.43
N ARG A 419 12.94 -21.68 -31.36
CA ARG A 419 14.41 -21.60 -31.24
C ARG A 419 14.91 -20.69 -30.11
N MET A 420 14.02 -19.95 -29.44
CA MET A 420 14.38 -19.26 -28.20
C MET A 420 14.28 -20.15 -26.96
N THR A 421 13.74 -21.39 -27.08
CA THR A 421 13.60 -22.36 -25.99
C THR A 421 14.76 -23.37 -25.89
N GLU A 422 15.67 -23.44 -26.88
CA GLU A 422 16.86 -24.30 -26.78
C GLU A 422 17.73 -23.91 -25.59
N TYR A 423 17.64 -24.68 -24.50
CA TYR A 423 18.44 -24.49 -23.30
C TYR A 423 19.83 -25.09 -23.50
N SER A 424 20.85 -24.26 -23.74
CA SER A 424 22.23 -24.67 -23.51
C SER A 424 22.65 -24.36 -22.07
N TRP A 425 23.63 -25.10 -21.56
CA TRP A 425 24.27 -24.83 -20.26
C TRP A 425 24.81 -23.41 -20.11
N ASN A 426 25.07 -22.71 -21.23
CA ASN A 426 25.52 -21.32 -21.21
C ASN A 426 24.35 -20.34 -20.99
N ASP A 427 23.12 -20.70 -21.34
CA ASP A 427 21.94 -19.80 -21.31
C ASP A 427 21.36 -19.59 -19.90
N ILE A 428 21.70 -20.49 -18.97
CA ILE A 428 21.34 -20.39 -17.55
C ILE A 428 22.39 -19.64 -16.71
N GLY A 429 23.49 -19.18 -17.30
CA GLY A 429 24.50 -18.36 -16.61
C GLY A 429 25.21 -19.07 -15.45
N LEU A 430 25.26 -20.40 -15.47
CA LEU A 430 25.87 -21.23 -14.43
C LEU A 430 27.20 -21.81 -14.91
N GLU A 431 28.30 -21.45 -14.26
CA GLU A 431 29.60 -22.11 -14.45
C GLU A 431 29.53 -23.54 -13.87
N LYS A 432 29.60 -24.58 -14.71
CA LYS A 432 29.54 -26.01 -14.31
C LYS A 432 30.51 -26.36 -13.16
N ASN A 433 31.65 -25.70 -13.15
CA ASN A 433 32.76 -25.82 -12.20
C ASN A 433 32.43 -25.29 -10.78
N LYS A 434 31.26 -24.66 -10.55
CA LYS A 434 30.80 -24.21 -9.22
C LYS A 434 29.83 -25.19 -8.53
N PHE A 435 29.54 -26.34 -9.16
CA PHE A 435 28.55 -27.30 -8.67
C PHE A 435 29.16 -28.68 -8.46
N ASN A 436 28.74 -29.37 -7.39
CA ASN A 436 29.14 -30.76 -7.17
C ASN A 436 28.33 -31.71 -8.08
N ALA A 437 28.80 -32.95 -8.23
CA ALA A 437 28.21 -33.94 -9.14
C ALA A 437 26.72 -34.24 -8.86
N LYS A 438 26.26 -34.10 -7.61
CA LYS A 438 24.86 -34.29 -7.24
C LYS A 438 23.99 -33.11 -7.68
N GLN A 439 24.50 -31.88 -7.55
CA GLN A 439 23.83 -30.66 -8.02
C GLN A 439 23.79 -30.60 -9.55
N LEU A 440 24.87 -31.01 -10.22
CA LEU A 440 24.91 -31.08 -11.69
C LEU A 440 23.90 -32.07 -12.26
N ARG A 441 23.67 -33.23 -11.60
CA ARG A 441 22.63 -34.18 -12.02
C ARG A 441 21.22 -33.62 -11.89
N VAL A 442 20.93 -32.88 -10.82
CA VAL A 442 19.62 -32.25 -10.61
C VAL A 442 19.37 -31.14 -11.64
N LEU A 443 20.41 -30.35 -11.95
CA LEU A 443 20.34 -29.32 -12.99
C LEU A 443 20.21 -29.92 -14.40
N GLN A 444 20.95 -30.99 -14.70
CA GLN A 444 20.85 -31.72 -15.97
C GLN A 444 19.45 -32.32 -16.15
N SER A 445 18.90 -32.99 -15.12
CA SER A 445 17.53 -33.52 -15.17
C SER A 445 16.46 -32.42 -15.28
N PHE A 446 16.76 -31.21 -14.81
CA PHE A 446 15.86 -30.06 -14.93
C PHE A 446 15.88 -29.48 -16.34
N ILE A 447 17.06 -29.35 -16.96
CA ILE A 447 17.21 -28.97 -18.38
C ILE A 447 16.52 -30.01 -19.28
N GLU A 448 16.69 -31.30 -18.99
CA GLU A 448 16.04 -32.39 -19.72
C GLU A 448 14.52 -32.40 -19.54
N ALA A 449 14.01 -32.13 -18.32
CA ALA A 449 12.57 -32.00 -18.09
C ALA A 449 11.97 -30.77 -18.78
N MET A 450 12.71 -29.66 -18.86
CA MET A 450 12.29 -28.46 -19.61
C MET A 450 12.27 -28.69 -21.12
N ALA A 451 13.09 -29.60 -21.64
CA ALA A 451 13.09 -30.00 -23.05
C ALA A 451 11.98 -31.03 -23.37
N GLN A 452 11.55 -31.84 -22.40
CA GLN A 452 10.48 -32.84 -22.58
C GLN A 452 9.05 -32.27 -22.50
N ASP A 453 8.83 -31.15 -21.81
CA ASP A 453 7.52 -30.46 -21.80
C ASP A 453 7.20 -29.81 -23.18
N ASP A 454 8.21 -29.51 -24.00
CA ASP A 454 8.03 -28.96 -25.37
C ASP A 454 7.49 -30.03 -26.35
N ASP A 455 7.98 -31.29 -26.26
CA ASP A 455 7.58 -32.41 -27.13
C ASP A 455 6.10 -32.83 -26.94
N MET A 456 5.57 -32.70 -25.72
CA MET A 456 4.17 -33.03 -25.41
C MET A 456 3.17 -31.99 -25.98
N SER A 457 3.63 -30.77 -26.28
CA SER A 457 2.77 -29.69 -26.79
C SER A 457 2.56 -29.75 -28.30
N GLU A 458 3.50 -30.35 -29.04
CA GLU A 458 3.35 -30.62 -30.48
C GLU A 458 2.48 -31.85 -30.76
N GLU A 459 2.47 -32.85 -29.87
CA GLU A 459 1.68 -34.08 -30.05
C GLU A 459 0.18 -33.90 -29.71
N GLU A 460 -0.18 -32.89 -28.90
CA GLU A 460 -1.58 -32.49 -28.65
C GLU A 460 -2.14 -31.48 -29.69
N ALA A 461 -1.30 -30.97 -30.59
CA ALA A 461 -1.67 -29.98 -31.62
C ALA A 461 -1.74 -30.55 -33.06
N ALA A 462 -1.44 -31.84 -33.26
CA ALA A 462 -1.64 -32.60 -34.50
C ALA A 462 -2.89 -33.49 -34.41
#